data_AF-A0A3P8VEL9-F1
#
_entry.id   AF-A0A3P8VEL9-F1
#
_cell.length_a   1.000
_cell.length_b   1.000
_cell.length_c   1.000
_cell.angle_alpha   90.00
_cell.angle_beta   90.00
_cell.angle_gamma   90.00
#
_symmetry.space_group_name_H-M   'P 1'
#
loop_
_entity.id
_entity.type
_entity.pdbx_description
1 polymer ?
#
loop_
_entity_poly.entity_id
_entity_poly.type
_entity_poly.pdbx_seq_one_letter_code
_entity_poly.pdbx_strand_id
1 'polypeptide(L)'
;TRECQDPCCDTSTCKLKAGAECAEGECCHRCQLKSAGTLCRQKTGDCDLAEHCTGLSGFCPADDYAQNGLPCNGGRGYCHNGRCPSLGEQCKRLWGPGKLVP
;
A
#
# COMPACT_ATOMS: atom_id res chain seq x y z
N THR A 1 9.04 12.95 27.36
CA THR A 1 9.24 12.49 25.97
C THR A 1 9.78 11.08 26.04
N ARG A 2 9.07 10.08 25.48
CA ARG A 2 9.60 8.72 25.39
C ARG A 2 10.67 8.72 24.32
N GLU A 3 11.91 8.45 24.68
CA GLU A 3 12.98 8.33 23.69
C GLU A 3 12.70 7.14 22.78
N CYS A 4 12.90 7.33 21.48
CA CYS A 4 12.84 6.24 20.51
C CYS A 4 13.94 5.25 20.88
N GLN A 5 13.59 4.05 21.33
CA GLN A 5 14.55 2.96 21.57
C GLN A 5 14.35 1.95 20.46
N ASP A 6 14.93 2.25 19.31
CA ASP A 6 14.96 1.32 18.20
C ASP A 6 16.20 0.41 18.34
N PRO A 7 16.04 -0.92 18.42
CA PRO A 7 17.18 -1.84 18.52
C PRO A 7 18.05 -1.84 17.26
N CYS A 8 17.55 -1.38 16.13
CA CYS A 8 18.19 -1.33 14.82
C CYS A 8 18.82 0.03 14.48
N CYS A 9 18.34 1.13 15.10
CA CYS A 9 18.82 2.49 14.86
C CYS A 9 19.57 3.06 16.08
N ASP A 10 20.70 3.72 15.83
CA ASP A 10 21.39 4.57 16.82
C ASP A 10 20.73 5.95 16.83
N THR A 11 20.07 6.26 17.94
CA THR A 11 19.23 7.45 18.12
C THR A 11 20.05 8.73 18.31
N SER A 12 21.34 8.61 18.59
CA SER A 12 22.25 9.75 18.70
C SER A 12 22.79 10.17 17.33
N THR A 13 22.91 9.24 16.38
CA THR A 13 23.51 9.48 15.07
C THR A 13 22.54 9.34 13.89
N CYS A 14 21.32 8.85 14.13
CA CYS A 14 20.34 8.47 13.10
C CYS A 14 20.92 7.49 12.06
N LYS A 15 21.82 6.60 12.49
CA LYS A 15 22.43 5.58 11.64
C LYS A 15 21.99 4.18 12.06
N LEU A 16 22.01 3.25 11.12
CA LEU A 16 21.82 1.84 11.42
C LEU A 16 22.95 1.34 12.35
N LYS A 17 22.56 0.57 13.36
CA LYS A 17 23.49 -0.15 14.22
C LYS A 17 24.18 -1.26 13.43
N ALA A 18 25.36 -1.69 13.89
CA ALA A 18 26.12 -2.75 13.23
C ALA A 18 25.27 -4.03 13.05
N GLY A 19 25.23 -4.54 11.82
CA GLY A 19 24.44 -5.74 11.46
C GLY A 19 22.98 -5.48 11.12
N ALA A 20 22.46 -4.25 11.29
CA ALA A 20 21.13 -3.88 10.82
C ALA A 20 21.15 -3.50 9.33
N GLU A 21 20.22 -4.04 8.56
CA GLU A 21 19.98 -3.70 7.15
C GLU A 21 18.86 -2.65 7.01
N CYS A 22 17.97 -2.59 7.99
CA CYS A 22 16.85 -1.66 8.06
C CYS A 22 16.49 -1.38 9.52
N ALA A 23 15.72 -0.31 9.75
CA ALA A 23 15.14 0.01 11.06
C ALA A 23 13.62 0.19 10.97
N GLU A 24 13.12 0.71 9.86
CA GLU A 24 11.71 1.03 9.65
C GLU A 24 11.16 0.49 8.32
N GLY A 25 9.83 0.58 8.19
CA GLY A 25 9.07 0.16 7.02
C GLY A 25 8.50 -1.27 7.13
N GLU A 26 7.46 -1.53 6.33
CA GLU A 26 6.68 -2.78 6.35
C GLU A 26 7.50 -3.98 5.87
N CYS A 27 8.59 -3.75 5.15
CA CYS A 27 9.53 -4.74 4.68
C CYS A 27 10.76 -4.91 5.59
N CYS A 28 10.75 -4.29 6.77
CA CYS A 28 11.76 -4.52 7.80
C CYS A 28 11.23 -5.48 8.87
N HIS A 29 12.02 -6.50 9.24
CA HIS A 29 11.70 -7.37 10.35
C HIS A 29 12.96 -7.75 11.13
N ARG A 30 12.98 -7.44 12.42
CA ARG A 30 14.13 -7.71 13.31
C ARG A 30 15.46 -7.18 12.74
N CYS A 31 15.44 -5.92 12.28
CA CYS A 31 16.58 -5.23 11.67
C CYS A 31 17.08 -5.82 10.35
N GLN A 32 16.37 -6.78 9.74
CA GLN A 32 16.72 -7.41 8.48
C GLN A 32 15.65 -7.16 7.42
N LEU A 33 16.06 -7.13 6.15
CA LEU A 33 15.13 -7.02 5.05
C LEU A 33 14.31 -8.30 4.91
N LYS A 34 12.99 -8.16 4.76
CA LYS A 34 12.15 -9.29 4.37
C LYS A 34 12.54 -9.76 2.97
N SER A 35 12.45 -11.07 2.73
CA SER A 35 12.79 -11.66 1.42
C SER A 35 11.95 -11.06 0.28
N ALA A 36 12.56 -10.99 -0.91
CA ALA A 36 11.86 -10.59 -2.12
C ALA A 36 10.58 -11.42 -2.33
N GLY A 37 9.48 -10.77 -2.70
CA GLY A 37 8.18 -11.41 -2.88
C GLY A 37 7.33 -11.52 -1.60
N THR A 38 7.84 -11.09 -0.44
CA THR A 38 7.02 -11.05 0.78
C THR A 38 5.94 -9.98 0.67
N LEU A 39 4.68 -10.34 0.84
CA LEU A 39 3.56 -9.40 0.81
C LEU A 39 3.70 -8.31 1.88
N CYS A 40 3.68 -7.04 1.46
CA CYS A 40 3.73 -5.88 2.35
C CYS A 40 2.48 -5.00 2.29
N ARG A 41 1.75 -4.98 1.16
CA ARG A 41 0.42 -4.38 1.07
C ARG A 41 -0.56 -5.32 0.36
N GLN A 42 -1.72 -5.53 0.98
CA GLN A 42 -2.80 -6.29 0.35
C GLN A 42 -3.57 -5.42 -0.63
N LYS A 43 -3.98 -6.00 -1.77
CA LYS A 43 -4.94 -5.35 -2.65
C LYS A 43 -6.29 -5.13 -1.94
N THR A 44 -6.92 -4.01 -2.23
CA THR A 44 -8.20 -3.58 -1.64
C THR A 44 -9.40 -3.76 -2.57
N GLY A 45 -9.19 -4.11 -3.84
CA GLY A 45 -10.25 -4.36 -4.81
C GLY A 45 -9.75 -4.83 -6.17
N ASP A 46 -10.65 -4.88 -7.15
CA ASP A 46 -10.37 -5.35 -8.52
C ASP A 46 -9.32 -4.50 -9.25
N CYS A 47 -9.26 -3.20 -8.91
CA CYS A 47 -8.42 -2.22 -9.59
C CYS A 47 -7.10 -1.94 -8.87
N ASP A 48 -6.80 -2.69 -7.82
CA ASP A 48 -5.67 -2.46 -6.93
C ASP A 48 -4.71 -3.65 -7.03
N LEU A 49 -3.41 -3.38 -7.09
CA LEU A 49 -2.40 -4.44 -7.09
C LEU A 49 -2.00 -4.77 -5.64
N ALA A 50 -1.18 -5.79 -5.46
CA ALA A 50 -0.59 -6.08 -4.17
C ALA A 50 0.92 -5.88 -4.29
N GLU A 51 1.52 -5.16 -3.36
CA GLU A 51 2.96 -4.91 -3.36
C GLU A 51 3.67 -5.88 -2.44
N HIS A 52 4.81 -6.32 -2.95
CA HIS A 52 5.69 -7.24 -2.28
C HIS A 52 7.04 -6.58 -2.05
N CYS A 53 7.68 -6.93 -0.95
CA CYS A 53 9.03 -6.51 -0.63
C CYS A 53 9.98 -6.89 -1.77
N THR A 54 10.92 -6.00 -2.07
CA THR A 54 11.95 -6.23 -3.09
C THR A 54 13.13 -7.03 -2.56
N GLY A 55 13.28 -7.14 -1.23
CA GLY A 55 14.48 -7.66 -0.57
C GLY A 55 15.65 -6.67 -0.55
N LEU A 56 15.45 -5.43 -1.03
CA LEU A 56 16.49 -4.41 -1.14
C LEU A 56 16.18 -3.14 -0.33
N SER A 57 14.97 -3.02 0.21
CA SER A 57 14.50 -1.86 0.99
C SER A 57 13.61 -2.31 2.14
N GLY A 58 13.73 -1.60 3.28
CA GLY A 58 12.85 -1.79 4.44
C GLY A 58 11.43 -1.29 4.22
N PHE A 59 11.21 -0.46 3.19
CA PHE A 59 9.89 0.05 2.82
C PHE A 59 9.22 -0.81 1.76
N CYS A 60 7.89 -0.92 1.87
CA CYS A 60 7.08 -1.45 0.78
C CYS A 60 7.22 -0.54 -0.46
N PRO A 61 7.20 -1.08 -1.69
CA PRO A 61 7.11 -0.28 -2.90
C PRO A 61 5.91 0.68 -2.88
N ALA A 62 5.96 1.73 -3.69
CA ALA A 62 4.83 2.63 -3.87
C ALA A 62 3.59 1.86 -4.34
N ASP A 63 2.42 2.31 -3.87
CA ASP A 63 1.11 1.77 -4.23
C ASP A 63 0.89 1.87 -5.74
N ASP A 64 0.73 0.71 -6.40
CA ASP A 64 0.47 0.60 -7.83
C ASP A 64 -0.91 -0.01 -8.07
N TYR A 65 -1.48 0.28 -9.22
CA TYR A 65 -2.85 -0.08 -9.53
C TYR A 65 -2.98 -0.79 -10.87
N ALA A 66 -4.06 -1.56 -11.00
CA ALA A 66 -4.37 -2.22 -12.25
C ALA A 66 -4.54 -1.21 -13.37
N GLN A 67 -4.17 -1.60 -14.58
CA GLN A 67 -4.20 -0.74 -15.75
C GLN A 67 -5.55 -0.02 -15.90
N ASN A 68 -5.49 1.28 -16.18
CA ASN A 68 -6.69 2.06 -16.48
C ASN A 68 -7.44 1.45 -17.68
N GLY A 69 -8.75 1.31 -17.55
CA GLY A 69 -9.61 0.67 -18.57
C GLY A 69 -9.85 -0.82 -18.37
N LEU A 70 -9.25 -1.46 -17.35
CA LEU A 70 -9.51 -2.88 -17.07
C LEU A 70 -10.93 -3.06 -16.50
N PRO A 71 -11.74 -4.04 -16.98
CA PRO A 71 -13.10 -4.24 -16.47
C PRO A 71 -13.10 -4.59 -14.97
N CYS A 72 -13.99 -3.98 -14.21
CA CYS A 72 -14.12 -4.17 -12.77
C CYS A 72 -15.58 -4.25 -12.32
N ASN A 73 -15.83 -4.67 -11.07
CA ASN A 73 -17.18 -4.82 -10.51
C ASN A 73 -18.08 -5.74 -11.39
N GLY A 74 -17.51 -6.85 -11.85
CA GLY A 74 -18.20 -7.80 -12.73
C GLY A 74 -18.50 -7.25 -14.14
N GLY A 75 -17.66 -6.33 -14.65
CA GLY A 75 -17.83 -5.73 -15.98
C GLY A 75 -18.76 -4.52 -16.02
N ARG A 76 -19.15 -3.99 -14.86
CA ARG A 76 -20.05 -2.81 -14.73
C ARG A 76 -19.30 -1.49 -14.63
N GLY A 77 -17.98 -1.52 -14.72
CA GLY A 77 -17.12 -0.35 -14.70
C GLY A 77 -15.74 -0.67 -15.23
N TYR A 78 -14.90 0.34 -15.27
CA TYR A 78 -13.51 0.23 -15.71
C TYR A 78 -12.60 0.90 -14.70
N CYS A 79 -11.44 0.28 -14.45
CA CYS A 79 -10.47 0.78 -13.51
C CYS A 79 -9.96 2.16 -13.91
N HIS A 80 -9.84 3.04 -12.92
CA HIS A 80 -9.23 4.35 -13.06
C HIS A 80 -8.52 4.73 -11.75
N ASN A 81 -7.19 4.82 -11.79
CA ASN A 81 -6.33 5.21 -10.67
C ASN A 81 -6.64 4.43 -9.38
N GLY A 82 -6.56 3.09 -9.45
CA GLY A 82 -6.77 2.21 -8.29
C GLY A 82 -8.23 1.96 -7.89
N ARG A 83 -9.18 2.62 -8.56
CA ARG A 83 -10.61 2.53 -8.20
C ARG A 83 -11.44 2.00 -9.35
N CYS A 84 -12.59 1.43 -9.02
CA CYS A 84 -13.63 1.07 -9.98
C CYS A 84 -14.78 2.09 -9.91
N PRO A 85 -14.64 3.30 -10.47
CA PRO A 85 -15.68 4.32 -10.36
C PRO A 85 -16.97 3.86 -11.07
N SER A 86 -18.09 3.87 -10.34
CA SER A 86 -19.41 3.71 -10.93
C SER A 86 -20.21 5.01 -10.89
N LEU A 87 -21.06 5.25 -11.90
CA LEU A 87 -21.93 6.42 -11.93
C LEU A 87 -22.84 6.46 -10.68
N GLY A 88 -23.38 5.31 -10.27
CA GLY A 88 -24.20 5.20 -9.07
C GLY A 88 -23.46 5.58 -7.77
N GLU A 89 -22.19 5.23 -7.62
CA GLU A 89 -21.39 5.70 -6.46
C GLU A 89 -21.09 7.19 -6.53
N GLN A 90 -20.85 7.73 -7.72
CA GLN A 90 -20.69 9.18 -7.89
C GLN A 90 -21.97 9.92 -7.52
N CYS A 91 -23.14 9.43 -7.95
CA CYS A 91 -24.44 9.99 -7.57
C CYS A 91 -24.64 9.97 -6.04
N LYS A 92 -24.36 8.83 -5.40
CA LYS A 92 -24.49 8.69 -3.94
C LYS A 92 -23.54 9.61 -3.18
N ARG A 93 -22.31 9.78 -3.68
CA ARG A 93 -21.30 10.67 -3.06
C ARG A 93 -21.70 12.15 -3.16
N LEU A 94 -22.30 12.56 -4.27
CA LEU A 94 -22.67 13.96 -4.52
C LEU A 94 -24.03 14.33 -3.90
N TRP A 95 -25.02 13.44 -3.98
CA TRP A 95 -26.42 13.75 -3.64
C TRP A 95 -26.98 12.93 -2.46
N GLY A 96 -26.19 12.02 -1.89
CA GLY A 96 -26.55 11.23 -0.73
C GLY A 96 -27.12 9.83 -1.04
N PRO A 97 -27.34 9.01 0.01
CA PRO A 97 -27.83 7.64 -0.13
C PRO A 97 -29.18 7.59 -0.86
N GLY A 98 -29.35 6.62 -1.77
CA GLY A 98 -30.62 6.38 -2.48
C GLY A 98 -30.84 7.25 -3.73
N LYS A 99 -29.94 8.17 -4.07
CA LYS A 99 -29.94 8.89 -5.34
C LYS A 99 -29.21 8.05 -6.39
N LEU A 100 -29.97 7.19 -7.05
CA LEU A 100 -29.50 6.30 -8.12
C LEU A 100 -29.65 6.94 -9.49
N VAL A 101 -28.89 6.43 -10.45
CA VAL A 101 -29.10 6.70 -11.88
C VAL A 101 -30.42 6.02 -12.29
N PRO A 102 -31.30 6.68 -13.07
CA PRO A 102 -32.48 6.05 -13.66
C PRO A 102 -32.15 4.80 -14.48
#